data_AF-A0A2C9LAT6-F1
#
_entry.id   AF-A0A2C9LAT6-F1
#
_cell.length_a   1.000
_cell.length_b   1.000
_cell.length_c   1.000
_cell.angle_alpha   90.00
_cell.angle_beta   90.00
_cell.angle_gamma   90.00
#
_symmetry.space_group_name_H-M   'P 1'
#
loop_
_entity.id
_entity.type
_entity.pdbx_description
1 polymer ?
#
loop_
_entity_poly.entity_id
_entity_poly.type
_entity_poly.pdbx_seq_one_letter_code
_entity_poly.pdbx_strand_id
1 'polypeptide(L)'
;METILHSRALLCCLLLLASVAVAIKDGTSSNACDYPGLAVVLSTKDAVICNAVFLSSNQFIVPEICGAAMNTFLKKSALKLSYNQVPVNITIPVGTLGVLGDGVYSFTLDTPIQNSCSSVARVYDSKTMTLDLTTCQVVGYGAATSSSKIFDGVLNAAAVNKSASSSCCLAIWDSLTKTEKGTTYKDASYNCLTSTGATCGTGDVGAPVYCKTDSGERVLTALTSSTPCVGGGMFLAHDLTAGATDFKFGY
;
A
#
# COMPACT_ATOMS: atom_id res chain seq x y z
N MET A 1 -7.57 0.24 28.39
CA MET A 1 -6.65 0.41 27.24
C MET A 1 -7.39 0.27 25.90
N GLU A 2 -8.49 -0.47 25.81
CA GLU A 2 -9.29 -0.66 24.57
C GLU A 2 -10.09 0.57 24.10
N THR A 3 -10.48 1.48 24.99
CA THR A 3 -11.28 2.68 24.68
C THR A 3 -10.48 3.76 23.92
N ILE A 4 -9.16 3.80 24.08
CA ILE A 4 -8.28 4.74 23.37
C ILE A 4 -8.00 4.25 21.94
N LEU A 5 -7.97 2.94 21.71
CA LEU A 5 -7.77 2.36 20.38
C LEU A 5 -9.00 2.57 19.48
N HIS A 6 -10.21 2.46 20.06
CA HIS A 6 -11.48 2.65 19.33
C HIS A 6 -11.71 4.09 18.86
N SER A 7 -11.38 5.09 19.68
CA SER A 7 -11.54 6.51 19.27
C SER A 7 -10.56 6.93 18.19
N ARG A 8 -9.35 6.35 18.18
CA ARG A 8 -8.30 6.62 17.19
C ARG A 8 -8.59 5.99 15.84
N ALA A 9 -9.06 4.73 15.83
CA ALA A 9 -9.42 4.06 14.59
C ALA A 9 -10.63 4.72 13.90
N LEU A 10 -11.59 5.24 14.69
CA LEU A 10 -12.74 5.99 14.16
C LEU A 10 -12.30 7.30 13.48
N LEU A 11 -11.37 8.05 14.08
CA LEU A 11 -10.85 9.30 13.51
C LEU A 11 -9.97 9.04 12.27
N CYS A 12 -9.22 7.94 12.25
CA CYS A 12 -8.43 7.48 11.10
C CYS A 12 -9.35 7.11 9.92
N CYS A 13 -10.44 6.38 10.16
CA CYS A 13 -11.49 6.13 9.15
C CYS A 13 -12.08 7.44 8.61
N LEU A 14 -12.32 8.45 9.45
CA LEU A 14 -12.81 9.77 9.02
C LEU A 14 -11.81 10.54 8.15
N LEU A 15 -10.51 10.46 8.47
CA LEU A 15 -9.44 11.08 7.66
C LEU A 15 -9.26 10.40 6.31
N LEU A 16 -9.28 9.06 6.27
CA LEU A 16 -9.27 8.29 5.03
C LEU A 16 -10.47 8.66 4.15
N LEU A 17 -11.67 8.76 4.75
CA LEU A 17 -12.90 9.15 4.05
C LEU A 17 -12.93 10.61 3.60
N ALA A 18 -12.04 11.50 4.05
CA ALA A 18 -11.95 12.88 3.60
C ALA A 18 -10.87 13.11 2.53
N SER A 19 -9.98 12.13 2.34
CA SER A 19 -8.83 12.23 1.43
C SER A 19 -9.22 12.08 -0.05
N VAL A 20 -8.36 12.59 -0.94
CA VAL A 20 -8.38 12.26 -2.36
C VAL A 20 -8.06 10.78 -2.57
N ALA A 21 -8.56 10.17 -3.63
CA ALA A 21 -8.35 8.74 -3.89
C ALA A 21 -7.72 8.46 -5.26
N VAL A 22 -7.00 9.42 -5.86
CA VAL A 22 -6.43 9.26 -7.20
C VAL A 22 -5.33 8.20 -7.18
N ALA A 23 -5.33 7.30 -8.17
CA ALA A 23 -4.22 6.39 -8.42
C ALA A 23 -3.04 7.14 -9.02
N ILE A 24 -1.92 7.22 -8.30
CA ILE A 24 -0.63 7.81 -8.69
C ILE A 24 -0.82 9.00 -9.65
N LYS A 25 -1.14 10.17 -9.10
CA LYS A 25 -1.38 11.37 -9.90
C LYS A 25 -0.17 11.67 -10.80
N ASP A 26 -0.45 11.97 -12.07
CA ASP A 26 0.55 12.18 -13.13
C ASP A 26 1.39 10.91 -13.47
N GLY A 27 0.97 9.75 -12.96
CA GLY A 27 1.48 8.44 -13.36
C GLY A 27 0.93 7.99 -14.71
N THR A 28 1.50 6.90 -15.23
CA THR A 28 1.10 6.31 -16.51
C THR A 28 0.29 5.03 -16.30
N SER A 29 -0.78 4.88 -17.07
CA SER A 29 -1.56 3.64 -17.09
C SER A 29 -0.66 2.45 -17.39
N SER A 30 -0.86 1.37 -16.65
CA SER A 30 -0.03 0.17 -16.71
C SER A 30 -0.88 -1.10 -16.74
N ASN A 31 -0.29 -2.19 -17.22
CA ASN A 31 -0.94 -3.50 -17.22
C ASN A 31 -0.85 -4.13 -15.83
N ALA A 32 -1.98 -4.52 -15.24
CA ALA A 32 -2.05 -5.15 -13.93
C ALA A 32 -1.28 -6.48 -13.87
N CYS A 33 -1.17 -7.18 -14.99
CA CYS A 33 -0.45 -8.45 -15.10
C CYS A 33 1.06 -8.30 -14.90
N ASP A 34 1.61 -7.10 -15.05
CA ASP A 34 3.03 -6.84 -14.83
C ASP A 34 3.37 -6.71 -13.33
N TYR A 35 2.37 -6.61 -12.45
CA TYR A 35 2.53 -6.33 -11.02
C TYR A 35 1.88 -7.44 -10.18
N PRO A 36 2.64 -8.50 -9.86
CA PRO A 36 2.09 -9.67 -9.19
C PRO A 36 1.51 -9.31 -7.83
N GLY A 37 0.42 -9.96 -7.44
CA GLY A 37 -0.24 -9.83 -6.14
C GLY A 37 -0.97 -8.51 -5.89
N LEU A 38 -0.82 -7.48 -6.72
CA LEU A 38 -1.47 -6.19 -6.49
C LEU A 38 -3.00 -6.29 -6.52
N ALA A 39 -3.62 -5.63 -5.56
CA ALA A 39 -5.05 -5.51 -5.43
C ALA A 39 -5.44 -4.17 -4.77
N VAL A 40 -6.74 -3.90 -4.74
CA VAL A 40 -7.34 -2.75 -4.05
C VAL A 40 -8.47 -3.19 -3.14
N VAL A 41 -8.48 -2.64 -1.93
CA VAL A 41 -9.55 -2.83 -0.94
C VAL A 41 -10.57 -1.73 -1.15
N LEU A 42 -11.83 -2.15 -1.31
CA LEU A 42 -12.97 -1.28 -1.59
C LEU A 42 -14.05 -1.45 -0.52
N SER A 43 -14.81 -0.40 -0.29
CA SER A 43 -16.11 -0.52 0.37
C SER A 43 -17.11 -1.30 -0.51
N THR A 44 -18.26 -1.67 0.05
CA THR A 44 -19.36 -2.28 -0.72
C THR A 44 -19.90 -1.38 -1.84
N LYS A 45 -19.66 -0.07 -1.76
CA LYS A 45 -20.04 0.93 -2.77
C LYS A 45 -18.89 1.32 -3.72
N ASP A 46 -17.86 0.50 -3.82
CA ASP A 46 -16.70 0.72 -4.70
C ASP A 46 -15.83 1.94 -4.36
N ALA A 47 -16.05 2.56 -3.18
CA ALA A 47 -15.12 3.56 -2.69
C ALA A 47 -13.80 2.91 -2.28
N VAL A 48 -12.68 3.46 -2.75
CA VAL A 48 -11.32 2.99 -2.46
C VAL A 48 -10.99 3.22 -0.99
N ILE A 49 -10.45 2.19 -0.35
CA ILE A 49 -9.97 2.24 1.04
C ILE A 49 -8.45 2.32 1.06
N CYS A 50 -7.79 1.39 0.37
CA CYS A 50 -6.34 1.33 0.18
C CYS A 50 -5.98 0.28 -0.87
N ASN A 51 -4.71 0.20 -1.24
CA ASN A 51 -4.15 -0.92 -1.98
C ASN A 51 -3.68 -2.04 -1.04
N ALA A 52 -3.63 -3.24 -1.59
CA ALA A 52 -3.21 -4.47 -0.91
C ALA A 52 -2.32 -5.30 -1.82
N VAL A 53 -1.54 -6.20 -1.23
CA VAL A 53 -0.71 -7.14 -2.00
C VAL A 53 -0.85 -8.56 -1.48
N PHE A 54 -1.23 -9.48 -2.35
CA PHE A 54 -1.24 -10.92 -2.08
C PHE A 54 0.18 -11.47 -2.03
N LEU A 55 0.53 -12.13 -0.92
CA LEU A 55 1.77 -12.90 -0.77
C LEU A 55 1.53 -14.40 -0.94
N SER A 56 0.27 -14.84 -0.81
CA SER A 56 -0.17 -16.20 -1.12
C SER A 56 -1.55 -16.13 -1.77
N SER A 57 -2.08 -17.27 -2.21
CA SER A 57 -3.40 -17.33 -2.86
C SER A 57 -4.53 -16.87 -1.95
N ASN A 58 -4.35 -16.88 -0.63
CA ASN A 58 -5.39 -16.51 0.33
C ASN A 58 -4.94 -15.49 1.37
N GLN A 59 -3.70 -14.99 1.29
CA GLN A 59 -3.14 -14.04 2.25
C GLN A 59 -2.69 -12.78 1.52
N PHE A 60 -3.12 -11.63 2.03
CA PHE A 60 -2.66 -10.34 1.57
C PHE A 60 -2.22 -9.46 2.73
N ILE A 61 -1.34 -8.51 2.40
CA ILE A 61 -0.83 -7.51 3.33
C ILE A 61 -1.27 -6.10 2.95
N VAL A 62 -1.42 -5.26 3.96
CA VAL A 62 -1.68 -3.82 3.86
C VAL A 62 -0.86 -3.09 4.94
N PRO A 63 -0.53 -1.79 4.75
CA PRO A 63 0.12 -1.01 5.79
C PRO A 63 -0.77 -0.87 7.03
N GLU A 64 -0.17 -0.61 8.18
CA GLU A 64 -0.85 -0.51 9.49
C GLU A 64 -2.08 0.39 9.50
N ILE A 65 -2.00 1.55 8.83
CA ILE A 65 -3.06 2.55 8.80
C ILE A 65 -4.28 2.00 8.07
N CYS A 66 -4.06 1.25 6.97
CA CYS A 66 -5.15 0.59 6.28
C CYS A 66 -5.67 -0.59 7.09
N GLY A 67 -4.80 -1.42 7.66
CA GLY A 67 -5.21 -2.57 8.48
C GLY A 67 -6.08 -2.18 9.68
N ALA A 68 -5.72 -1.09 10.37
CA ALA A 68 -6.51 -0.53 11.47
C ALA A 68 -7.90 -0.04 11.01
N ALA A 69 -7.96 0.63 9.86
CA ALA A 69 -9.22 1.07 9.26
C ALA A 69 -10.08 -0.12 8.83
N MET A 70 -9.50 -1.11 8.15
CA MET A 70 -10.16 -2.35 7.73
C MET A 70 -10.73 -3.11 8.93
N ASN A 71 -9.94 -3.34 9.98
CA ASN A 71 -10.42 -3.99 11.21
C ASN A 71 -11.60 -3.24 11.86
N THR A 72 -11.68 -1.93 11.67
CA THR A 72 -12.81 -1.12 12.15
C THR A 72 -14.05 -1.30 11.28
N PHE A 73 -13.89 -1.26 9.96
CA PHE A 73 -15.00 -1.50 9.01
C PHE A 73 -15.54 -2.93 9.11
N LEU A 74 -14.65 -3.92 9.16
CA LEU A 74 -14.97 -5.36 9.16
C LEU A 74 -15.69 -5.80 10.44
N LYS A 75 -15.73 -4.98 11.50
CA LYS A 75 -16.62 -5.21 12.65
C LYS A 75 -18.11 -5.00 12.32
N LYS A 76 -18.43 -4.28 11.24
CA LYS A 76 -19.80 -3.81 10.94
C LYS A 76 -20.24 -4.07 9.51
N SER A 77 -19.31 -4.16 8.56
CA SER A 77 -19.61 -4.34 7.14
C SER A 77 -18.52 -5.16 6.47
N ALA A 78 -18.91 -5.98 5.51
CA ALA A 78 -17.96 -6.61 4.60
C ALA A 78 -17.23 -5.53 3.78
N LEU A 79 -16.05 -5.88 3.28
CA LEU A 79 -15.30 -5.11 2.29
C LEU A 79 -15.19 -5.94 1.01
N LYS A 80 -14.80 -5.29 -0.08
CA LYS A 80 -14.45 -5.94 -1.33
C LYS A 80 -12.94 -5.83 -1.55
N LEU A 81 -12.38 -6.81 -2.23
CA LEU A 81 -11.02 -6.77 -2.70
C LEU A 81 -11.06 -7.05 -4.20
N SER A 82 -10.52 -6.11 -4.98
CA SER A 82 -10.52 -6.12 -6.43
C SER A 82 -9.09 -6.27 -6.95
N TYR A 83 -8.88 -7.13 -7.94
CA TYR A 83 -7.57 -7.40 -8.55
C TYR A 83 -7.73 -7.71 -10.04
N ASN A 84 -6.61 -7.82 -10.76
CA ASN A 84 -6.52 -8.17 -12.19
C ASN A 84 -6.82 -7.01 -13.16
N GLN A 85 -6.51 -7.20 -14.45
CA GLN A 85 -6.74 -6.22 -15.53
C GLN A 85 -8.22 -5.98 -15.80
N VAL A 86 -9.02 -7.06 -15.74
CA VAL A 86 -10.47 -6.98 -15.63
C VAL A 86 -10.80 -7.26 -14.17
N PRO A 87 -11.25 -6.25 -13.40
CA PRO A 87 -11.48 -6.36 -11.97
C PRO A 87 -12.30 -7.60 -11.57
N VAL A 88 -11.64 -8.53 -10.88
CA VAL A 88 -12.30 -9.64 -10.18
C VAL A 88 -12.48 -9.22 -8.74
N ASN A 89 -13.72 -9.28 -8.24
CA ASN A 89 -14.05 -8.92 -6.87
C ASN A 89 -14.20 -10.17 -6.02
N ILE A 90 -13.55 -10.17 -4.86
CA ILE A 90 -13.81 -11.09 -3.76
C ILE A 90 -14.35 -10.32 -2.56
N THR A 91 -15.17 -10.96 -1.75
CA THR A 91 -15.66 -10.38 -0.51
C THR A 91 -14.71 -10.70 0.63
N ILE A 92 -14.36 -9.68 1.43
CA ILE A 92 -13.75 -9.83 2.75
C ILE A 92 -14.89 -9.87 3.77
N PRO A 93 -15.19 -11.02 4.39
CA PRO A 93 -16.34 -11.16 5.29
C PRO A 93 -16.24 -10.27 6.53
N VAL A 94 -17.41 -9.90 7.06
CA VAL A 94 -17.51 -9.30 8.41
C VAL A 94 -16.83 -10.22 9.42
N GLY A 95 -16.05 -9.64 10.33
CA GLY A 95 -15.31 -10.38 11.35
C GLY A 95 -13.92 -10.85 10.91
N THR A 96 -13.53 -10.68 9.64
CA THR A 96 -12.15 -10.93 9.21
C THR A 96 -11.23 -9.91 9.89
N LEU A 97 -10.36 -10.39 10.79
CA LEU A 97 -9.40 -9.55 11.50
C LEU A 97 -7.99 -9.79 10.98
N GLY A 98 -7.31 -8.70 10.63
CA GLY A 98 -5.91 -8.77 10.28
C GLY A 98 -5.02 -8.86 11.51
N VAL A 99 -3.86 -9.47 11.34
CA VAL A 99 -2.80 -9.59 12.36
C VAL A 99 -1.67 -8.63 12.02
N LEU A 100 -1.31 -7.74 12.95
CA LEU A 100 -0.19 -6.83 12.80
C LEU A 100 1.13 -7.55 13.09
N GLY A 101 2.07 -7.46 12.16
CA GLY A 101 3.47 -7.89 12.32
C GLY A 101 4.38 -6.99 11.48
N ASP A 102 5.52 -6.58 12.04
CA ASP A 102 6.54 -5.78 11.34
C ASP A 102 6.00 -4.54 10.60
N GLY A 103 4.98 -3.88 11.16
CA GLY A 103 4.37 -2.67 10.60
C GLY A 103 3.30 -2.90 9.52
N VAL A 104 3.02 -4.14 9.14
CA VAL A 104 1.97 -4.47 8.16
C VAL A 104 0.92 -5.37 8.78
N TYR A 105 -0.34 -5.21 8.36
CA TYR A 105 -1.38 -6.18 8.69
C TYR A 105 -1.43 -7.25 7.62
N SER A 106 -1.42 -8.50 8.06
CA SER A 106 -1.74 -9.66 7.23
C SER A 106 -3.19 -10.09 7.46
N PHE A 107 -3.93 -10.25 6.38
CA PHE A 107 -5.30 -10.75 6.37
C PHE A 107 -5.34 -12.09 5.64
N THR A 108 -6.12 -13.03 6.17
CA THR A 108 -6.35 -14.33 5.53
C THR A 108 -7.80 -14.42 5.08
N LEU A 109 -7.99 -14.89 3.85
CA LEU A 109 -9.29 -15.10 3.22
C LEU A 109 -9.65 -16.59 3.27
N ASP A 110 -10.94 -16.86 3.41
CA ASP A 110 -11.46 -18.23 3.32
C ASP A 110 -11.45 -18.73 1.87
N THR A 111 -11.63 -17.82 0.92
CA THR A 111 -11.63 -18.12 -0.52
C THR A 111 -10.32 -17.64 -1.15
N PRO A 112 -9.53 -18.53 -1.76
CA PRO A 112 -8.33 -18.12 -2.47
C PRO A 112 -8.67 -17.32 -3.73
N ILE A 113 -7.76 -16.43 -4.14
CA ILE A 113 -7.80 -15.79 -5.46
C ILE A 113 -7.76 -16.87 -6.54
N GLN A 114 -8.52 -16.64 -7.62
CA GLN A 114 -8.62 -17.58 -8.73
C GLN A 114 -7.98 -16.99 -9.98
N ASN A 115 -7.23 -17.84 -10.72
CA ASN A 115 -6.70 -17.62 -12.07
C ASN A 115 -6.72 -16.15 -12.52
N SER A 116 -5.75 -15.38 -12.02
CA SER A 116 -5.43 -14.04 -12.48
C SER A 116 -4.09 -14.05 -13.18
N CYS A 117 -3.86 -13.07 -14.06
CA CYS A 117 -2.52 -12.82 -14.55
C CYS A 117 -1.57 -12.27 -13.46
N SER A 118 -2.10 -11.96 -12.27
CA SER A 118 -1.31 -11.73 -11.07
C SER A 118 -0.99 -13.07 -10.40
N SER A 119 0.22 -13.58 -10.64
CA SER A 119 0.86 -14.44 -9.64
C SER A 119 0.95 -13.69 -8.31
N VAL A 120 1.09 -14.40 -7.19
CA VAL A 120 1.31 -13.74 -5.89
C VAL A 120 2.62 -12.96 -5.91
N ALA A 121 2.70 -11.86 -5.17
CA ALA A 121 3.92 -11.07 -5.11
C ALA A 121 5.03 -11.84 -4.40
N ARG A 122 6.23 -11.78 -4.96
CA ARG A 122 7.44 -12.26 -4.28
C ARG A 122 8.11 -11.08 -3.59
N VAL A 123 8.30 -11.18 -2.28
CA VAL A 123 9.06 -10.19 -1.51
C VAL A 123 10.55 -10.32 -1.84
N TYR A 124 11.24 -9.20 -1.97
CA TYR A 124 12.69 -9.18 -2.19
C TYR A 124 13.44 -9.82 -1.02
N ASP A 125 14.40 -10.69 -1.34
CA ASP A 125 15.32 -11.30 -0.40
C ASP A 125 16.77 -11.01 -0.81
N SER A 126 17.44 -10.13 -0.06
CA SER A 126 18.82 -9.71 -0.30
C SER A 126 19.85 -10.84 -0.23
N LYS A 127 19.50 -12.00 0.34
CA LYS A 127 20.41 -13.17 0.36
C LYS A 127 20.43 -13.91 -0.97
N THR A 128 19.38 -13.78 -1.78
CA THR A 128 19.17 -14.61 -2.98
C THR A 128 18.93 -13.78 -4.24
N MET A 129 18.79 -12.46 -4.11
CA MET A 129 18.45 -11.55 -5.19
C MET A 129 19.33 -10.29 -5.16
N THR A 130 19.43 -9.64 -6.31
CA THR A 130 20.02 -8.31 -6.47
C THR A 130 19.00 -7.45 -7.23
N LEU A 131 18.87 -6.17 -6.85
CA LEU A 131 17.89 -5.25 -7.41
C LEU A 131 18.51 -4.30 -8.43
N ASP A 132 17.84 -4.15 -9.57
CA ASP A 132 18.03 -3.00 -10.44
C ASP A 132 17.14 -1.84 -9.96
N LEU A 133 17.72 -0.95 -9.15
CA LEU A 133 17.02 0.18 -8.56
C LEU A 133 16.49 1.18 -9.61
N THR A 134 16.98 1.16 -10.84
CA THR A 134 16.51 2.06 -11.92
C THR A 134 15.15 1.63 -12.47
N THR A 135 14.72 0.41 -12.15
CA THR A 135 13.44 -0.16 -12.61
C THR A 135 12.32 -0.03 -11.58
N CYS A 136 12.61 0.59 -10.42
CA CYS A 136 11.65 0.68 -9.34
C CYS A 136 10.46 1.57 -9.70
N GLN A 137 9.26 1.07 -9.44
CA GLN A 137 8.00 1.75 -9.70
C GLN A 137 7.07 1.63 -8.51
N VAL A 138 6.39 2.71 -8.16
CA VAL A 138 5.23 2.69 -7.27
C VAL A 138 3.99 2.56 -8.13
N VAL A 139 3.10 1.65 -7.74
CA VAL A 139 1.89 1.35 -8.52
C VAL A 139 0.67 1.28 -7.63
N GLY A 140 -0.45 1.81 -8.10
CA GLY A 140 -1.65 1.94 -7.29
C GLY A 140 -2.92 1.98 -8.13
N TYR A 141 -3.98 1.44 -7.55
CA TYR A 141 -5.35 1.54 -7.99
C TYR A 141 -6.11 2.57 -7.17
N GLY A 142 -6.99 3.31 -7.82
CA GLY A 142 -7.61 4.47 -7.21
C GLY A 142 -8.83 4.91 -8.02
N ALA A 143 -9.15 6.19 -7.90
CA ALA A 143 -10.17 6.87 -8.66
C ALA A 143 -9.55 7.66 -9.82
N ALA A 144 -10.33 7.89 -10.86
CA ALA A 144 -9.89 8.63 -12.05
C ALA A 144 -9.57 10.11 -11.76
N THR A 145 -10.20 10.71 -10.74
CA THR A 145 -10.11 12.14 -10.45
C THR A 145 -10.02 12.40 -8.94
N SER A 146 -9.44 13.55 -8.57
CA SER A 146 -9.31 13.97 -7.17
C SER A 146 -10.64 14.27 -6.48
N SER A 147 -11.71 14.49 -7.25
CA SER A 147 -13.07 14.67 -6.75
C SER A 147 -13.83 13.36 -6.54
N SER A 148 -13.34 12.25 -7.10
CA SER A 148 -13.94 10.92 -6.95
C SER A 148 -13.21 10.09 -5.90
N LYS A 149 -13.97 9.17 -5.30
CA LYS A 149 -13.45 8.11 -4.43
C LYS A 149 -13.73 6.72 -4.98
N ILE A 150 -14.42 6.66 -6.12
CA ILE A 150 -14.88 5.43 -6.73
C ILE A 150 -13.77 4.86 -7.58
N PHE A 151 -13.49 3.58 -7.35
CA PHE A 151 -12.54 2.81 -8.12
C PHE A 151 -12.87 2.83 -9.61
N ASP A 152 -11.89 3.13 -10.46
CA ASP A 152 -12.07 3.27 -11.91
C ASP A 152 -11.56 2.07 -12.72
N GLY A 153 -10.92 1.10 -12.07
CA GLY A 153 -10.33 -0.08 -12.74
C GLY A 153 -8.96 0.15 -13.34
N VAL A 154 -8.41 1.37 -13.31
CA VAL A 154 -7.16 1.72 -13.98
C VAL A 154 -6.00 1.61 -13.00
N LEU A 155 -4.99 0.81 -13.36
CA LEU A 155 -3.73 0.78 -12.65
C LEU A 155 -2.81 1.88 -13.19
N ASN A 156 -2.28 2.73 -12.31
CA ASN A 156 -1.26 3.71 -12.66
C ASN A 156 0.07 3.37 -11.99
N ALA A 157 1.15 3.69 -12.68
CA ALA A 157 2.52 3.51 -12.21
C ALA A 157 3.33 4.80 -12.38
N ALA A 158 4.29 5.01 -11.49
CA ALA A 158 5.32 6.02 -11.66
C ALA A 158 6.68 5.49 -11.22
N ALA A 159 7.75 6.02 -11.82
CA ALA A 159 9.11 5.66 -11.45
C ALA A 159 9.41 6.19 -10.04
N VAL A 160 9.98 5.34 -9.20
CA VAL A 160 10.46 5.72 -7.88
C VAL A 160 11.87 6.23 -8.01
N ASN A 161 12.08 7.45 -7.52
CA ASN A 161 13.38 8.06 -7.40
C ASN A 161 13.91 7.84 -5.97
N LYS A 162 15.19 7.47 -5.89
CA LYS A 162 15.93 7.23 -4.65
C LYS A 162 16.10 8.56 -3.87
N SER A 163 15.63 8.63 -2.63
CA SER A 163 15.91 9.78 -1.73
C SER A 163 17.07 9.44 -0.79
N ALA A 164 18.17 10.18 -0.86
CA ALA A 164 19.42 9.79 -0.20
C ALA A 164 19.61 10.29 1.24
N SER A 165 18.66 10.97 1.89
CA SER A 165 18.91 11.58 3.20
C SER A 165 18.11 10.96 4.36
N SER A 166 18.82 10.48 5.39
CA SER A 166 18.26 10.01 6.67
C SER A 166 17.44 11.07 7.42
N SER A 167 17.69 12.36 7.15
CA SER A 167 16.88 13.47 7.63
C SER A 167 15.43 13.44 7.13
N CYS A 168 15.14 12.70 6.07
CA CYS A 168 13.80 12.61 5.51
C CYS A 168 12.81 11.87 6.42
N CYS A 169 13.20 10.71 6.96
CA CYS A 169 12.28 9.95 7.79
C CYS A 169 12.07 10.65 9.14
N LEU A 170 13.06 11.42 9.61
CA LEU A 170 12.90 12.37 10.72
C LEU A 170 11.94 13.52 10.36
N ALA A 171 12.08 14.14 9.18
CA ALA A 171 11.23 15.25 8.75
C ALA A 171 9.77 14.81 8.52
N ILE A 172 9.54 13.63 7.92
CA ILE A 172 8.21 13.07 7.77
C ILE A 172 7.65 12.70 9.14
N TRP A 173 8.42 11.98 9.98
CA TRP A 173 8.00 11.64 11.33
C TRP A 173 7.58 12.88 12.10
N ASP A 174 8.36 13.96 12.09
CA ASP A 174 8.01 15.20 12.78
C ASP A 174 6.76 15.87 12.21
N SER A 175 6.54 15.77 10.89
CA SER A 175 5.34 16.28 10.22
C SER A 175 4.07 15.46 10.47
N LEU A 176 4.19 14.20 10.91
CA LEU A 176 3.04 13.37 11.26
C LEU A 176 2.28 14.00 12.44
N THR A 177 0.96 14.05 12.32
CA THR A 177 0.08 14.42 13.42
C THR A 177 0.22 13.42 14.58
N LYS A 178 -0.16 13.84 15.80
CA LYS A 178 -0.17 12.95 16.98
C LYS A 178 -1.01 11.67 16.76
N THR A 179 -2.01 11.74 15.89
CA THR A 179 -2.85 10.60 15.50
C THR A 179 -2.08 9.65 14.61
N GLU A 180 -1.44 10.17 13.55
CA GLU A 180 -0.60 9.37 12.64
C GLU A 180 0.56 8.73 13.40
N LYS A 181 1.33 9.50 14.19
CA LYS A 181 2.38 8.97 15.08
C LYS A 181 1.88 7.87 16.02
N GLY A 182 0.64 7.97 16.47
CA GLY A 182 0.02 7.00 17.37
C GLY A 182 -0.52 5.74 16.69
N THR A 183 -0.64 5.76 15.36
CA THR A 183 -0.97 4.61 14.50
C THR A 183 0.27 4.04 13.82
N THR A 184 1.35 4.82 13.73
CA THR A 184 2.61 4.39 13.15
C THR A 184 3.33 3.40 14.07
N TYR A 185 3.63 2.21 13.57
CA TYR A 185 4.31 1.16 14.31
C TYR A 185 5.78 1.55 14.42
N LYS A 186 6.13 2.08 15.59
CA LYS A 186 7.47 2.62 15.91
C LYS A 186 8.64 1.66 15.63
N ASP A 187 8.37 0.36 15.60
CA ASP A 187 9.38 -0.68 15.41
C ASP A 187 9.39 -1.20 13.95
N ALA A 188 8.54 -0.66 13.08
CA ALA A 188 8.56 -0.97 11.65
C ALA A 188 9.78 -0.33 10.99
N SER A 189 10.31 -1.02 10.00
CA SER A 189 11.29 -0.44 9.09
C SER A 189 10.54 0.38 8.04
N TYR A 190 10.94 1.64 7.86
CA TYR A 190 10.40 2.51 6.82
C TYR A 190 11.49 2.99 5.89
N ASN A 191 11.10 3.20 4.65
CA ASN A 191 11.86 3.88 3.63
C ASN A 191 11.17 5.19 3.27
N CYS A 192 12.00 6.16 2.90
CA CYS A 192 11.55 7.43 2.41
C CYS A 192 11.88 7.57 0.92
N LEU A 193 10.86 7.76 0.10
CA LEU A 193 10.96 7.65 -1.36
C LEU A 193 10.41 8.91 -2.02
N THR A 194 10.86 9.19 -3.23
CA THR A 194 10.22 10.15 -4.14
C THR A 194 9.78 9.42 -5.39
N SER A 195 8.90 10.02 -6.18
CA SER A 195 8.42 9.43 -7.42
C SER A 195 8.17 10.52 -8.47
N THR A 196 8.27 10.16 -9.75
CA THR A 196 7.93 11.08 -10.85
C THR A 196 6.44 11.46 -10.86
N GLY A 197 5.58 10.58 -10.35
CA GLY A 197 4.17 10.85 -10.05
C GLY A 197 3.92 10.98 -8.53
N ALA A 198 2.73 11.43 -8.14
CA ALA A 198 2.36 11.64 -6.74
C ALA A 198 1.44 10.54 -6.20
N THR A 199 1.83 9.90 -5.11
CA THR A 199 0.93 9.03 -4.33
C THR A 199 -0.13 9.90 -3.61
N CYS A 200 -1.42 9.62 -3.79
CA CYS A 200 -2.54 10.51 -3.45
C CYS A 200 -3.61 9.84 -2.56
N GLY A 201 -3.59 10.21 -1.27
CA GLY A 201 -4.58 9.80 -0.26
C GLY A 201 -4.91 8.30 -0.26
N THR A 202 -6.16 7.95 0.01
CA THR A 202 -6.63 6.53 0.06
C THR A 202 -6.39 5.75 -1.23
N GLY A 203 -6.25 6.45 -2.36
CA GLY A 203 -5.98 5.85 -3.66
C GLY A 203 -4.63 5.18 -3.73
N ASP A 204 -3.65 5.63 -2.93
CA ASP A 204 -2.29 5.09 -2.99
C ASP A 204 -1.75 4.69 -1.64
N VAL A 205 -2.54 4.68 -0.55
CA VAL A 205 -2.11 4.06 0.70
C VAL A 205 -1.99 2.57 0.46
N GLY A 206 -0.87 1.95 0.85
CA GLY A 206 -0.58 0.54 0.59
C GLY A 206 -0.20 0.21 -0.84
N ALA A 207 -0.06 1.23 -1.71
CA ALA A 207 0.47 1.07 -3.05
C ALA A 207 1.88 0.44 -2.96
N PRO A 208 2.12 -0.70 -3.62
CA PRO A 208 3.43 -1.33 -3.59
C PRO A 208 4.47 -0.61 -4.41
N VAL A 209 5.71 -0.75 -3.95
CA VAL A 209 6.91 -0.46 -4.73
C VAL A 209 7.49 -1.77 -5.22
N TYR A 210 7.56 -1.90 -6.54
CA TYR A 210 8.16 -3.03 -7.21
C TYR A 210 9.44 -2.62 -7.91
N CYS A 211 10.48 -3.43 -7.80
CA CYS A 211 11.70 -3.30 -8.58
C CYS A 211 11.94 -4.60 -9.34
N LYS A 212 12.70 -4.57 -10.43
CA LYS A 212 13.18 -5.78 -11.08
C LYS A 212 14.48 -6.24 -10.42
N THR A 213 14.65 -7.55 -10.36
CA THR A 213 15.96 -8.16 -10.12
C THR A 213 16.82 -8.07 -11.37
N ASP A 214 18.11 -8.39 -11.26
CA ASP A 214 19.02 -8.48 -12.42
C ASP A 214 18.58 -9.56 -13.43
N SER A 215 17.79 -10.56 -12.99
CA SER A 215 17.17 -11.56 -13.86
C SER A 215 15.88 -11.07 -14.55
N GLY A 216 15.45 -9.84 -14.28
CA GLY A 216 14.25 -9.23 -14.83
C GLY A 216 12.95 -9.56 -14.09
N GLU A 217 13.01 -10.32 -13.00
CA GLU A 217 11.84 -10.68 -12.18
C GLU A 217 11.40 -9.49 -11.33
N ARG A 218 10.11 -9.18 -11.33
CA ARG A 218 9.57 -8.09 -10.52
C ARG A 218 9.31 -8.56 -9.10
N VAL A 219 9.89 -7.89 -8.11
CA VAL A 219 9.80 -8.23 -6.68
C VAL A 219 9.29 -7.04 -5.86
N LEU A 220 8.50 -7.35 -4.83
CA LEU A 220 7.94 -6.39 -3.90
C LEU A 220 9.01 -5.95 -2.91
N THR A 221 9.15 -4.64 -2.74
CA THR A 221 10.19 -4.04 -1.87
C THR A 221 9.62 -3.16 -0.77
N ALA A 222 8.47 -2.51 -1.00
CA ALA A 222 7.84 -1.65 -0.01
C ALA A 222 6.32 -1.51 -0.22
N LEU A 223 5.62 -0.98 0.78
CA LEU A 223 4.23 -0.50 0.67
C LEU A 223 4.14 0.94 1.15
N THR A 224 3.53 1.84 0.39
CA THR A 224 3.32 3.23 0.83
C THR A 224 2.52 3.28 2.14
N SER A 225 2.99 4.13 3.07
CA SER A 225 2.34 4.41 4.35
C SER A 225 1.85 5.86 4.43
N SER A 226 2.39 6.76 3.60
CA SER A 226 1.90 8.13 3.45
C SER A 226 1.75 8.49 1.98
N THR A 227 0.86 9.45 1.71
CA THR A 227 0.41 9.77 0.35
C THR A 227 0.13 11.28 0.23
N PRO A 228 1.16 12.12 0.13
CA PRO A 228 1.04 13.58 0.23
C PRO A 228 0.29 14.23 -0.94
N CYS A 229 0.10 13.52 -2.06
CA CYS A 229 -0.50 14.02 -3.29
C CYS A 229 0.21 15.25 -3.91
N VAL A 230 1.52 15.32 -3.75
CA VAL A 230 2.39 16.34 -4.35
C VAL A 230 3.36 15.64 -5.31
N GLY A 231 3.37 16.02 -6.59
CA GLY A 231 4.27 15.46 -7.60
C GLY A 231 5.73 15.76 -7.29
N GLY A 232 6.62 14.77 -7.47
CA GLY A 232 8.01 14.85 -6.99
C GLY A 232 8.14 14.89 -5.46
N GLY A 233 7.01 14.85 -4.75
CA GLY A 233 6.93 14.86 -3.31
C GLY A 233 7.44 13.56 -2.71
N MET A 234 7.84 13.69 -1.46
CA MET A 234 8.45 12.65 -0.68
C MET A 234 7.37 11.91 0.11
N PHE A 235 7.42 10.59 0.11
CA PHE A 235 6.46 9.74 0.81
C PHE A 235 7.15 8.66 1.62
N LEU A 236 6.46 8.19 2.66
CA LEU A 236 6.90 7.12 3.54
C LEU A 236 6.37 5.79 3.00
N ALA A 237 7.19 4.75 3.03
CA ALA A 237 6.79 3.40 2.69
C ALA A 237 7.33 2.42 3.73
N HIS A 238 6.55 1.41 4.12
CA HIS A 238 7.02 0.27 4.90
C HIS A 238 8.06 -0.50 4.09
N ASP A 239 9.23 -0.70 4.67
CA ASP A 239 10.31 -1.50 4.10
C ASP A 239 10.00 -2.99 4.29
N LEU A 240 9.87 -3.73 3.19
CA LEU A 240 9.63 -5.18 3.20
C LEU A 240 10.90 -5.98 2.95
N THR A 241 12.06 -5.34 2.80
CA THR A 241 13.31 -5.99 2.40
C THR A 241 14.06 -6.66 3.56
N ALA A 242 13.40 -6.82 4.71
CA ALA A 242 14.01 -7.23 5.98
C ALA A 242 15.25 -6.38 6.33
N GLY A 243 15.26 -5.14 5.84
CA GLY A 243 16.34 -4.21 6.08
C GLY A 243 17.61 -4.45 5.27
N ALA A 244 17.48 -4.84 4.01
CA ALA A 244 18.60 -4.87 3.08
C ALA A 244 19.18 -3.47 2.86
N THR A 245 20.51 -3.32 2.92
CA THR A 245 21.18 -2.01 2.75
C THR A 245 20.98 -1.40 1.37
N ASP A 246 20.80 -2.24 0.35
CA ASP A 246 20.69 -1.82 -1.05
C ASP A 246 19.41 -1.01 -1.30
N PHE A 247 18.38 -1.30 -0.50
CA PHE A 247 17.06 -0.69 -0.57
C PHE A 247 16.73 0.19 0.64
N LYS A 248 17.72 0.50 1.49
CA LYS A 248 17.48 1.27 2.72
C LYS A 248 17.64 2.77 2.53
N PHE A 249 16.66 3.49 3.06
CA PHE A 249 16.58 4.94 3.03
C PHE A 249 16.37 5.53 4.42
N GLY A 250 17.45 5.52 5.20
CA GLY A 250 17.52 6.17 6.51
C GLY A 250 17.89 5.20 7.62
N TYR A 251 19.18 5.22 7.98
CA TYR A 251 19.63 5.01 9.35
C TYR A 251 20.24 6.32 9.84
#